data_AF-A0A958M886-F1
#
_entry.id   AF-A0A958M886-F1
#
_cell.length_a   1.000
_cell.length_b   1.000
_cell.length_c   1.000
_cell.angle_alpha   90.00
_cell.angle_beta   90.00
_cell.angle_gamma   90.00
#
_symmetry.space_group_name_H-M   'P 1'
#
loop_
_entity.id
_entity.type
_entity.pdbx_description
1 polymer ?
#
loop_
_entity_poly.entity_id
_entity_poly.type
_entity_poly.pdbx_seq_one_letter_code
_entity_poly.pdbx_strand_id
1 'polypeptide(L)'
;MKYTTLPGTGVKISKIGLGTMTWGQQNSEAEGHGQMDYAVDQGINFFDTAELYSVPARAETYGATEKIIGSWFKKTGNRAK
;
A
#
# COMPACT_ATOMS: atom_id res chain seq x y z
N MET A 1 6.25 14.97 -6.61
CA MET A 1 4.83 14.70 -6.27
C MET A 1 4.02 15.99 -6.10
N LYS A 2 2.73 16.00 -6.51
CA LYS A 2 1.75 17.04 -6.15
C LYS A 2 0.88 16.55 -4.99
N TYR A 3 0.56 17.42 -4.04
CA TYR A 3 -0.21 17.07 -2.84
C TYR A 3 -1.51 17.86 -2.74
N THR A 4 -2.44 17.36 -1.93
CA THR A 4 -3.65 18.06 -1.50
C THR A 4 -3.91 17.78 -0.02
N THR A 5 -4.67 18.65 0.63
CA THR A 5 -5.19 18.36 1.98
C THR A 5 -6.48 17.57 1.84
N LEU A 6 -6.62 16.47 2.58
CA LEU A 6 -7.86 15.70 2.65
C LEU A 6 -8.95 16.59 3.29
N PRO A 7 -10.08 16.85 2.60
CA PRO A 7 -11.08 17.81 3.07
C PRO A 7 -11.56 17.53 4.50
N GLY A 8 -11.70 18.59 5.30
CA GLY A 8 -12.13 18.47 6.71
C GLY A 8 -11.04 17.98 7.67
N THR A 9 -9.80 17.82 7.21
CA THR A 9 -8.67 17.34 8.05
C THR A 9 -7.42 18.19 7.84
N GLY A 10 -6.39 17.96 8.67
CA GLY A 10 -5.03 18.48 8.46
C GLY A 10 -4.12 17.53 7.68
N VAL A 11 -4.63 16.41 7.17
CA VAL A 11 -3.82 15.35 6.55
C VAL A 11 -3.48 15.73 5.11
N LYS A 12 -2.18 15.78 4.79
CA LYS A 12 -1.67 16.08 3.44
C LYS A 12 -1.36 14.78 2.70
N ILE A 13 -2.06 14.54 1.61
CA ILE A 13 -1.93 13.32 0.80
C ILE A 13 -1.41 13.63 -0.60
N SER A 14 -0.67 12.70 -1.19
CA SER A 14 -0.29 12.73 -2.62
C SER A 14 -1.55 12.67 -3.49
N LYS A 15 -1.58 13.40 -4.61
CA LYS A 15 -2.71 13.36 -5.55
C LYS A 15 -2.84 12.04 -6.32
N ILE A 16 -1.81 11.20 -6.25
CA ILE A 16 -1.80 9.82 -6.75
C ILE A 16 -1.65 8.93 -5.52
N GLY A 17 -2.49 7.89 -5.42
CA GLY A 17 -2.39 6.84 -4.41
C GLY A 17 -1.93 5.51 -5.03
N LEU A 18 -1.32 4.66 -4.21
CA LEU A 18 -0.95 3.30 -4.59
C LEU A 18 -2.06 2.32 -4.19
N GLY A 19 -2.75 1.75 -5.18
CA GLY A 19 -3.68 0.63 -4.97
C GLY A 19 -2.95 -0.70 -4.89
N THR A 20 -3.44 -1.63 -4.06
CA THR A 20 -2.65 -2.82 -3.64
C THR A 20 -3.35 -4.17 -3.84
N MET A 21 -4.54 -4.20 -4.46
CA MET A 21 -5.42 -5.37 -4.48
C MET A 21 -4.86 -6.66 -5.11
N THR A 22 -3.74 -6.58 -5.82
CA THR A 22 -3.13 -7.71 -6.54
C THR A 22 -2.08 -8.46 -5.72
N TRP A 23 -1.67 -7.94 -4.56
CA TRP A 23 -0.55 -8.46 -3.77
C TRP A 23 -0.96 -9.66 -2.93
N GLY A 24 -0.31 -10.80 -3.17
CA GLY A 24 -0.70 -12.11 -2.63
C GLY A 24 -1.44 -13.00 -3.63
N GLN A 25 -1.78 -12.47 -4.82
CA GLN A 25 -2.40 -13.21 -5.91
C GLN A 25 -1.60 -13.11 -7.21
N GLN A 26 -1.58 -11.94 -7.83
CA GLN A 26 -0.85 -11.70 -9.09
C GLN A 26 0.57 -11.19 -8.84
N ASN A 27 0.78 -10.54 -7.70
CA ASN A 27 2.10 -10.09 -7.26
C ASN A 27 2.53 -10.84 -6.01
N SER A 28 3.81 -11.20 -5.98
CA SER A 28 4.52 -11.68 -4.80
C SER A 28 4.71 -10.57 -3.76
N GLU A 29 5.07 -10.96 -2.54
CA GLU A 29 5.46 -10.01 -1.49
C GLU A 29 6.63 -9.12 -1.92
N ALA A 30 7.65 -9.69 -2.58
CA ALA A 30 8.81 -8.94 -3.05
C ALA A 30 8.45 -7.88 -4.10
N GLU A 31 7.54 -8.20 -5.02
CA GLU A 31 7.03 -7.23 -5.99
C GLU A 31 6.18 -6.15 -5.32
N GLY A 32 5.34 -6.52 -4.35
CA GLY A 32 4.58 -5.57 -3.53
C GLY A 32 5.51 -4.60 -2.80
N HIS A 33 6.55 -5.12 -2.13
CA HIS A 33 7.57 -4.30 -1.46
C HIS A 33 8.30 -3.38 -2.43
N GLY A 34 8.68 -3.88 -3.61
CA GLY A 34 9.31 -3.06 -4.65
C GLY A 34 8.41 -1.93 -5.14
N GLN A 35 7.11 -2.18 -5.29
CA GLN A 35 6.13 -1.14 -5.62
C GLN A 35 5.99 -0.10 -4.50
N MET A 36 6.00 -0.54 -3.22
CA MET A 36 5.97 0.37 -2.07
C MET A 36 7.22 1.24 -1.98
N ASP A 37 8.41 0.64 -2.15
CA ASP A 37 9.69 1.35 -2.15
C ASP A 37 9.72 2.43 -3.25
N TYR A 38 9.32 2.06 -4.47
CA TYR A 38 9.24 2.99 -5.58
C TYR A 38 8.20 4.11 -5.34
N ALA A 39 7.02 3.77 -4.81
CA ALA A 39 5.99 4.76 -4.51
C ALA A 39 6.48 5.82 -3.51
N VAL A 40 7.14 5.39 -2.42
CA VAL A 40 7.72 6.32 -1.44
C VAL A 40 8.82 7.18 -2.04
N ASP A 41 9.72 6.60 -2.85
CA ASP A 41 10.79 7.35 -3.54
C ASP A 41 10.22 8.45 -4.46
N GLN A 42 9.08 8.18 -5.10
CA GLN A 42 8.36 9.16 -5.92
C GLN A 42 7.51 10.16 -5.11
N GLY A 43 7.49 10.03 -3.78
CA GLY A 43 6.77 10.90 -2.85
C GLY A 43 5.29 10.56 -2.68
N ILE A 44 4.85 9.35 -3.00
CA ILE A 44 3.49 8.90 -2.65
C ILE A 44 3.45 8.60 -1.15
N ASN A 45 2.41 9.09 -0.48
CA ASN A 45 2.17 8.84 0.95
C ASN A 45 0.74 8.32 1.23
N PHE A 46 0.00 7.96 0.18
CA PHE A 46 -1.35 7.41 0.26
C PHE A 46 -1.40 6.03 -0.40
N PHE A 47 -1.68 5.01 0.41
CA PHE A 47 -1.68 3.60 0.05
C PHE A 47 -3.07 3.06 0.42
N ASP A 48 -3.75 2.41 -0.53
CA ASP A 48 -5.10 1.89 -0.36
C ASP A 48 -5.10 0.37 -0.28
N THR A 49 -5.84 -0.20 0.66
CA THR A 49 -5.95 -1.63 0.89
C THR A 49 -7.31 -2.00 1.51
N ALA A 50 -7.60 -3.29 1.61
CA ALA A 50 -8.80 -3.82 2.25
C ALA A 50 -8.55 -5.23 2.81
N GLU A 51 -9.28 -5.63 3.85
CA GLU A 51 -9.22 -6.98 4.44
C GLU A 51 -9.49 -8.10 3.40
N LEU A 52 -10.35 -7.80 2.41
CA LEU A 52 -10.74 -8.74 1.36
C LEU A 52 -9.63 -8.98 0.33
N TYR A 53 -8.64 -8.07 0.23
CA TYR A 53 -7.55 -8.20 -0.73
C TYR A 53 -6.62 -9.35 -0.33
N SER A 54 -6.15 -10.16 -1.28
CA SER A 54 -6.07 -9.89 -2.74
C SER A 54 -7.26 -10.33 -3.60
N VAL A 55 -7.39 -9.77 -4.81
CA VAL A 55 -8.43 -10.07 -5.81
C VAL A 55 -7.86 -10.94 -6.95
N PRO A 56 -8.60 -11.95 -7.49
CA PRO A 56 -9.90 -12.45 -7.02
C PRO A 56 -9.85 -12.97 -5.59
N ALA A 57 -10.88 -12.65 -4.81
CA ALA A 57 -10.94 -13.01 -3.39
C ALA A 57 -11.14 -14.53 -3.24
N ARG A 58 -10.29 -15.14 -2.42
CA ARG A 58 -10.33 -16.57 -2.08
C ARG A 58 -9.92 -16.77 -0.63
N ALA A 59 -10.39 -17.85 -0.01
CA ALA A 59 -10.15 -18.11 1.41
C ALA A 59 -8.64 -18.19 1.73
N GLU A 60 -7.83 -18.73 0.83
CA GLU A 60 -6.40 -18.96 1.01
C GLU A 60 -5.58 -17.65 1.03
N THR A 61 -6.07 -16.59 0.40
CA THR A 61 -5.37 -15.29 0.31
C THR A 61 -6.10 -14.14 0.96
N TYR A 62 -7.11 -14.44 1.79
CA TYR A 62 -7.76 -13.42 2.60
C TYR A 62 -6.73 -12.70 3.51
N GLY A 63 -6.76 -11.36 3.48
CA GLY A 63 -5.83 -10.49 4.19
C GLY A 63 -4.37 -10.57 3.71
N ALA A 64 -4.08 -11.19 2.56
CA ALA A 64 -2.72 -11.34 2.07
C ALA A 64 -2.06 -9.97 1.82
N THR A 65 -2.81 -9.02 1.26
CA THR A 65 -2.29 -7.69 0.94
C THR A 65 -1.91 -6.90 2.20
N GLU A 66 -2.75 -6.91 3.24
CA GLU A 66 -2.43 -6.24 4.52
C GLU A 66 -1.22 -6.89 5.21
N LYS A 67 -1.06 -8.22 5.13
CA LYS A 67 0.13 -8.91 5.65
C LYS A 67 1.41 -8.47 4.94
N ILE A 68 1.37 -8.32 3.60
CA ILE A 68 2.49 -7.84 2.79
C ILE A 68 2.85 -6.39 3.14
N ILE A 69 1.85 -5.52 3.31
CA ILE A 69 2.06 -4.14 3.78
C ILE A 69 2.70 -4.12 5.18
N GLY A 70 2.20 -4.97 6.09
CA GLY A 70 2.71 -5.10 7.45
C GLY A 70 4.17 -5.55 7.50
N SER A 71 4.55 -6.55 6.68
CA SER A 71 5.94 -7.02 6.62
C SER A 71 6.88 -5.95 6.03
N TRP A 72 6.40 -5.15 5.07
CA TRP A 72 7.16 -4.02 4.55
C TRP A 72 7.41 -2.95 5.62
N PHE A 73 6.39 -2.57 6.39
CA PHE A 73 6.56 -1.63 7.50
C PHE A 73 7.52 -2.17 8.56
N LYS A 74 7.43 -3.46 8.89
CA LYS A 74 8.35 -4.11 9.84
C LYS A 74 9.80 -4.09 9.34
N LYS A 75 10.01 -4.29 8.03
CA LYS A 75 11.33 -4.31 7.40
C LYS A 75 11.96 -2.91 7.31
N THR A 76 11.16 -1.90 6.99
CA THR A 76 11.68 -0.57 6.60
C THR A 76 11.55 0.50 7.67
N GLY A 77 10.64 0.35 8.64
CA GLY A 77 10.34 1.39 9.63
C GLY A 77 9.63 2.63 9.05
N ASN A 78 9.22 2.60 7.78
CA ASN A 78 8.69 3.76 7.05
C ASN A 78 7.25 4.14 7.41
N ARG A 79 6.72 3.74 8.58
CA ARG A 79 5.31 3.99 8.94
C ARG A 79 4.94 5.48 9.04
N ALA A 80 5.91 6.32 9.37
CA ALA A 80 5.73 7.77 9.57
C ALA A 80 6.20 8.62 8.38
N LYS A 81 6.66 8.01 7.29
CA LYS A 81 7.04 8.72 6.06
C LYS A 81 5.82 9.16 5.26
#